data_AF-A0A961ECT5-F1
#
_entry.id   AF-A0A961ECT5-F1
#
_cell.length_a   1.000
_cell.length_b   1.000
_cell.length_c   1.000
_cell.angle_alpha   90.00
_cell.angle_beta   90.00
_cell.angle_gamma   90.00
#
_symmetry.space_group_name_H-M   'P 1'
#
loop_
_entity.id
_entity.type
_entity.pdbx_description
1 polymer ?
#
loop_
_entity_poly.entity_id
_entity_poly.type
_entity_poly.pdbx_seq_one_letter_code
_entity_poly.pdbx_strand_id
1 'polypeptide(L)'
;MSLIPTPVGDYNPDWAIAFHEGTVKHIYFVAETTGTMSTLGIKGIEKAKIDCATRFFDMLTARHNGEVVYKQVDGFDKLMQLVST
;
A
#
# COMPACT_ATOMS: atom_id res chain seq x y z
N MET A 1 8.07 10.12 8.23
CA MET A 1 7.24 9.10 7.57
C MET A 1 6.46 9.81 6.47
N SER A 2 6.62 9.43 5.21
CA SER A 2 6.01 10.09 4.06
C SER A 2 4.54 9.68 3.93
N LEU A 3 3.64 10.63 4.13
CA LEU A 3 2.20 10.45 4.02
C LEU A 3 1.79 10.30 2.55
N ILE A 4 0.82 9.42 2.26
CA ILE A 4 0.20 9.29 0.95
C ILE A 4 -1.06 10.16 0.93
N PRO A 5 -1.11 11.26 0.15
CA PRO A 5 -2.27 12.13 0.12
C PRO A 5 -3.46 11.41 -0.52
N THR A 6 -4.63 11.45 0.13
CA THR A 6 -5.89 10.96 -0.44
C THR A 6 -6.98 12.03 -0.33
N PRO A 7 -8.03 11.99 -1.17
CA PRO A 7 -9.15 12.94 -1.10
C PRO A 7 -9.92 12.92 0.24
N VAL A 8 -9.76 11.86 1.03
CA VAL A 8 -10.40 11.69 2.35
C VAL A 8 -9.40 11.86 3.51
N GLY A 9 -8.26 12.50 3.23
CA GLY A 9 -7.18 12.76 4.18
C GLY A 9 -6.01 11.78 4.04
N ASP A 10 -4.87 12.12 4.65
CA ASP A 10 -3.64 11.38 4.44
C ASP A 10 -3.73 9.92 4.89
N TYR A 11 -3.18 9.03 4.08
CA TYR A 11 -2.96 7.63 4.39
C TYR A 11 -1.53 7.45 4.91
N ASN A 12 -1.42 7.02 6.16
CA ASN A 12 -0.15 6.70 6.81
C ASN A 12 -0.06 5.17 6.95
N PRO A 13 0.68 4.47 6.08
CA PRO A 13 0.90 3.04 6.26
C PRO A 13 1.75 2.79 7.51
N ASP A 14 1.46 1.70 8.23
CA ASP A 14 2.23 1.31 9.43
C ASP A 14 3.69 1.01 9.12
N TRP A 15 3.95 0.42 7.94
CA TRP A 15 5.30 0.21 7.44
C TRP A 15 5.33 0.13 5.91
N ALA A 16 6.47 0.47 5.32
CA ALA A 16 6.70 0.39 3.89
C ALA A 16 8.08 -0.22 3.63
N ILE A 17 8.16 -1.12 2.65
CA ILE A 17 9.38 -1.78 2.24
C ILE A 17 9.59 -1.53 0.75
N ALA A 18 10.67 -0.84 0.42
CA ALA A 18 11.08 -0.61 -0.95
C ALA A 18 12.26 -1.52 -1.30
N PHE A 19 12.12 -2.31 -2.35
CA PHE A 19 13.20 -3.07 -2.96
C PHE A 19 13.61 -2.41 -4.27
N HIS A 20 14.90 -2.51 -4.57
CA HIS A 20 15.44 -2.14 -5.86
C HIS A 20 16.07 -3.38 -6.47
N GLU A 21 15.48 -3.89 -7.55
CA GLU A 21 16.00 -5.04 -8.28
C GLU A 21 16.33 -4.62 -9.71
N GLY A 22 17.62 -4.60 -10.04
CA GLY A 22 18.10 -4.11 -11.33
C GLY A 22 17.68 -2.66 -11.59
N THR A 23 16.85 -2.43 -12.61
CA THR A 23 16.29 -1.10 -12.95
C THR A 23 14.91 -0.86 -12.35
N VAL A 24 14.28 -1.87 -11.75
CA VAL A 24 12.88 -1.83 -11.27
C VAL A 24 12.83 -1.41 -9.79
N LYS A 25 11.85 -0.59 -9.42
CA LYS A 25 11.63 -0.11 -8.05
C LYS A 25 10.33 -0.70 -7.50
N HIS A 26 10.43 -1.83 -6.82
CA HIS A 26 9.28 -2.43 -6.16
C HIS A 26 9.04 -1.76 -4.80
N ILE A 27 7.88 -1.14 -4.59
CA ILE A 27 7.53 -0.51 -3.32
C ILE A 27 6.33 -1.24 -2.73
N TYR A 28 6.59 -2.17 -1.82
CA TYR A 28 5.55 -2.87 -1.09
C TYR A 28 5.17 -2.06 0.14
N PHE A 29 3.88 -1.80 0.30
CA PHE A 29 3.37 -1.15 1.51
C PHE A 29 2.69 -2.20 2.34
N VAL A 30 3.01 -2.23 3.63
CA VAL A 30 2.30 -3.09 4.55
C VAL A 30 1.37 -2.24 5.38
N ALA A 31 0.09 -2.49 5.15
CA ALA A 31 -0.99 -1.92 5.90
C ALA A 31 -1.35 -2.92 6.99
N GLU A 32 -0.64 -2.87 8.12
CA GLU A 32 -1.01 -3.67 9.27
C GLU A 32 -2.23 -3.01 9.90
N THR A 33 -3.43 -3.43 9.49
CA THR A 33 -4.66 -2.92 10.09
C THR A 33 -4.67 -3.28 11.57
N THR A 34 -4.22 -2.37 12.43
CA THR A 34 -4.08 -2.64 13.84
C THR A 34 -5.47 -2.96 14.40
N GLY A 35 -5.62 -4.17 14.93
CA GLY A 35 -6.90 -4.65 15.42
C GLY A 35 -7.47 -3.77 16.51
N THR A 36 -8.48 -2.95 16.19
CA THR A 36 -9.69 -2.70 16.99
C THR A 36 -10.69 -1.91 16.15
N MET A 37 -11.48 -2.64 15.35
CA MET A 37 -12.54 -2.09 14.51
C MET A 37 -13.82 -1.80 15.32
N SER A 38 -13.79 -0.78 16.19
CA SER A 38 -14.98 -0.27 16.87
C SER A 38 -15.53 0.97 16.16
N THR A 39 -16.11 0.78 14.96
CA THR A 39 -17.24 1.53 14.37
C THR A 39 -17.25 1.36 12.84
N LEU A 40 -18.44 1.16 12.27
CA LEU A 40 -18.65 1.00 10.82
C LEU A 40 -18.14 2.19 9.98
N GLY A 41 -18.07 3.39 10.56
CA GLY A 41 -17.56 4.59 9.89
C GLY A 41 -16.04 4.62 9.70
N ILE A 42 -15.28 4.12 10.70
CA ILE A 42 -13.81 4.00 10.62
C ILE A 42 -13.42 3.05 9.47
N LYS A 43 -14.16 1.95 9.29
CA LYS A 43 -14.00 1.02 8.15
C LYS A 43 -14.14 1.70 6.79
N GLY A 44 -15.11 2.62 6.65
CA GLY A 44 -15.40 3.26 5.37
C GLY A 44 -14.30 4.21 4.92
N ILE A 45 -13.80 5.05 5.84
CA ILE A 45 -12.74 6.02 5.54
C ILE A 45 -11.41 5.30 5.32
N GLU A 46 -11.07 4.31 6.15
CA GLU A 46 -9.83 3.54 5.98
C GLU A 46 -9.83 2.77 4.65
N LYS A 47 -10.96 2.13 4.30
CA LYS A 47 -11.12 1.51 2.98
C LYS A 47 -10.97 2.51 1.84
N ALA A 48 -11.59 3.69 1.95
CA ALA A 48 -11.47 4.72 0.92
C ALA A 48 -10.01 5.19 0.75
N LYS A 49 -9.23 5.28 1.84
CA LYS A 49 -7.80 5.59 1.78
C LYS A 49 -7.00 4.49 1.06
N ILE A 50 -7.26 3.22 1.37
CA ILE A 50 -6.63 2.06 0.71
C ILE A 50 -6.98 2.03 -0.79
N ASP A 51 -8.26 2.25 -1.13
CA ASP A 51 -8.73 2.26 -2.52
C ASP A 51 -8.07 3.41 -3.32
N CYS A 52 -7.92 4.59 -2.70
CA CYS A 52 -7.23 5.72 -3.31
C CYS A 52 -5.75 5.42 -3.56
N ALA A 53 -5.05 4.86 -2.57
CA ALA A 53 -3.65 4.47 -2.71
C ALA A 53 -3.48 3.42 -3.82
N THR A 54 -4.35 2.41 -3.86
CA THR A 54 -4.34 1.37 -4.89
C THR A 54 -4.47 1.98 -6.29
N ARG A 55 -5.47 2.84 -6.52
CA ARG A 55 -5.66 3.52 -7.81
C ARG A 55 -4.49 4.43 -8.19
N PHE A 56 -3.93 5.14 -7.21
CA PHE A 56 -2.77 5.99 -7.43
C PHE A 56 -1.57 5.18 -7.96
N PHE A 57 -1.27 4.05 -7.32
CA PHE A 57 -0.18 3.19 -7.75
C PHE A 57 -0.48 2.40 -9.02
N ASP A 58 -1.74 2.07 -9.33
CA ASP A 58 -2.11 1.50 -10.63
C ASP A 58 -1.77 2.47 -11.77
N MET A 59 -2.05 3.76 -11.58
CA MET A 59 -1.68 4.80 -12.55
C MET A 59 -0.16 4.95 -12.68
N LEU A 60 0.59 4.86 -11.57
CA LEU A 60 2.05 4.89 -11.62
C LEU A 60 2.62 3.66 -12.33
N THR A 61 2.10 2.47 -12.03
CA THR A 61 2.44 1.21 -12.69
C THR A 61 2.27 1.35 -14.20
N ALA A 62 1.11 1.86 -14.65
CA ALA A 62 0.83 2.07 -16.07
C ALA A 62 1.76 3.12 -16.72
N ARG A 63 2.06 4.22 -16.02
CA ARG A 63 2.93 5.30 -16.52
C ARG A 63 4.40 4.90 -16.60
N HIS A 64 4.83 4.00 -15.73
CA HIS A 64 6.21 3.55 -15.61
C HIS A 64 6.40 2.12 -16.12
N ASN A 65 5.57 1.66 -17.07
CA ASN A 65 5.73 0.35 -17.72
C ASN A 65 5.87 -0.85 -16.76
N GLY A 66 5.24 -0.80 -15.59
CA GLY A 66 5.32 -1.84 -14.57
C GLY A 66 6.52 -1.74 -13.62
N GLU A 67 7.34 -0.69 -13.72
CA GLU A 67 8.53 -0.53 -12.86
C GLU A 67 8.19 -0.22 -11.39
N VAL A 68 6.96 0.18 -11.13
CA VAL A 68 6.42 0.44 -9.79
C VAL A 68 5.33 -0.58 -9.52
N VAL A 69 5.42 -1.28 -8.39
CA VAL A 69 4.42 -2.27 -7.98
C VAL A 69 4.00 -1.95 -6.56
N TYR A 70 2.70 -1.78 -6.35
CA TYR A 70 2.07 -1.61 -5.03
C TYR A 70 1.24 -2.85 -4.71
N LYS A 71 1.38 -3.36 -3.49
CA LYS A 71 0.51 -4.40 -2.96
C LYS A 71 0.23 -4.11 -1.49
N GLN A 72 -1.02 -4.30 -1.09
CA GLN A 72 -1.41 -4.35 0.31
C GLN A 72 -1.12 -5.75 0.85
N VAL A 73 -0.41 -5.83 1.96
CA VAL A 73 -0.27 -7.04 2.77
C VAL A 73 -0.70 -6.77 4.19
N ASP A 74 -1.14 -7.83 4.88
CA ASP A 74 -1.73 -7.84 6.21
C ASP A 74 -0.88 -8.65 7.22
N GLY A 75 0.33 -9.05 6.82
CA GLY A 75 1.23 -9.82 7.65
C GLY A 75 2.53 -10.20 6.94
N PHE A 76 3.51 -10.59 7.75
CA PHE A 76 4.85 -10.96 7.31
C PHE A 76 4.84 -12.15 6.34
N ASP A 77 4.02 -13.17 6.59
CA ASP A 77 3.96 -14.37 5.72
C ASP A 77 3.52 -14.03 4.29
N LYS A 78 2.50 -13.17 4.16
CA LYS A 78 1.99 -12.72 2.87
C LYS A 78 2.99 -11.83 2.14
N LEU A 79 3.72 -11.00 2.89
CA LEU A 79 4.85 -10.25 2.35
C LEU A 79 5.92 -11.21 1.80
N MET A 80 6.33 -12.21 2.59
CA MET A 80 7.36 -13.17 2.19
C MET A 80 6.96 -13.94 0.93
N GLN A 81 5.69 -14.33 0.77
CA GLN A 81 5.19 -14.94 -0.47
C GLN A 81 5.35 -14.01 -1.68
N LEU A 82 5.08 -12.72 -1.53
CA LEU A 82 5.17 -11.75 -2.63
C LEU A 82 6.60 -11.46 -3.08
N VAL A 83 7.56 -11.47 -2.15
CA VAL A 83 8.97 -11.12 -2.44
C VAL A 83 9.83 -12.34 -2.79
N SER A 84 9.35 -13.56 -2.53
CA SER A 84 10.08 -14.81 -2.85
C SER A 84 9.77 -15.37 -4.23
N THR A 85 8.98 -14.66 -5.06
CA THR A 85 8.59 -15.05 -6.42
C THR A 85 9.41 -14.26 -7.43
#